data_AF-A0A812XP61-F1
#
_entry.id   AF-A0A812XP61-F1
#
_cell.length_a   1.000
_cell.length_b   1.000
_cell.length_c   1.000
_cell.angle_alpha   90.00
_cell.angle_beta   90.00
_cell.angle_gamma   90.00
#
_symmetry.space_group_name_H-M   'P 1'
#
loop_
_entity.id
_entity.type
_entity.pdbx_description
1 polymer ?
#
loop_
_entity_poly.entity_id
_entity_poly.type
_entity_poly.pdbx_seq_one_letter_code
_entity_poly.pdbx_strand_id
1 'polypeptide(L)'
;MGFEEATEERPPTVVAVDTADYLEVDGQEPLGCVAADWSERLLRMRYKSEVGVLCEAPAHYSQKNEFGLNAWGPDARGKVVVAVRGEVEFETMARRAEDAGAVGLVIVDNEDEWEDDFEMTLEERHRPPPAVPAVLVPKTARSRLREGIKVRVVRRIERNLASNEEKLLQFLRLRGVEVGLQLQ
;
A
#
# COMPACT_ATOMS: atom_id res chain seq x y z
N MET A 1 56.53 14.77 6.63
CA MET A 1 55.40 15.14 7.49
C MET A 1 54.18 15.22 6.60
N GLY A 2 53.38 14.16 6.56
CA GLY A 2 52.07 14.16 5.89
C GLY A 2 51.02 14.32 6.97
N PHE A 3 50.23 15.39 6.89
CA PHE A 3 49.03 15.54 7.71
C PHE A 3 47.92 14.77 7.01
N GLU A 4 47.40 13.73 7.66
CA GLU A 4 46.18 13.06 7.22
C GLU A 4 45.01 14.04 7.41
N GLU A 5 44.37 14.42 6.30
CA GLU A 5 43.10 15.14 6.32
C GLU A 5 42.04 14.21 6.94
N ALA A 6 41.55 14.56 8.12
CA ALA A 6 40.39 13.93 8.70
C ALA A 6 39.19 14.18 7.78
N THR A 7 38.67 13.12 7.15
CA THR A 7 37.41 13.18 6.42
C THR A 7 36.30 13.51 7.41
N GLU A 8 35.77 14.73 7.31
CA GLU A 8 34.63 15.20 8.08
C GLU A 8 33.42 14.34 7.72
N GLU A 9 33.14 13.30 8.51
CA GLU A 9 31.95 12.47 8.36
C GLU A 9 30.73 13.35 8.59
N ARG A 10 30.07 13.74 7.50
CA ARG A 10 28.81 14.48 7.59
C ARG A 10 27.82 13.66 8.41
N PRO A 11 27.21 14.24 9.46
CA PRO A 11 26.23 13.52 10.25
C PRO A 11 25.07 13.06 9.35
N PRO A 12 24.49 11.89 9.62
CA PRO A 12 23.38 11.36 8.82
C PRO A 12 22.22 12.37 8.82
N THR A 13 21.81 12.79 7.63
CA THR A 13 20.61 13.61 7.48
C THR A 13 19.38 12.75 7.66
N VAL A 14 18.64 12.97 8.76
CA VAL A 14 17.35 12.34 8.98
C VAL A 14 16.30 13.14 8.21
N VAL A 15 15.69 12.51 7.22
CA VAL A 15 14.60 13.10 6.43
C VAL A 15 13.33 12.35 6.77
N ALA A 16 12.33 13.05 7.32
CA ALA A 16 10.98 12.51 7.38
C ALA A 16 10.50 12.31 5.94
N VAL A 17 9.97 11.13 5.63
CA VAL A 17 9.43 10.85 4.30
C VAL A 17 8.07 10.22 4.44
N ASP A 18 7.17 10.60 3.54
CA ASP A 18 5.87 9.96 3.40
C ASP A 18 6.02 8.70 2.54
N THR A 19 5.06 7.77 2.65
CA THR A 19 4.96 6.61 1.77
C THR A 19 3.60 6.57 1.13
N ALA A 20 3.56 6.19 -0.14
CA ALA A 20 2.32 6.00 -0.90
C ALA A 20 2.28 4.60 -1.52
N ASP A 21 1.07 4.07 -1.61
CA ASP A 21 0.80 2.78 -2.24
C ASP A 21 0.30 2.97 -3.67
N TYR A 22 0.76 2.09 -4.55
CA TYR A 22 0.39 2.10 -5.95
C TYR A 22 0.03 0.71 -6.45
N LEU A 23 -1.04 0.65 -7.25
CA LEU A 23 -1.33 -0.46 -8.13
C LEU A 23 -0.69 -0.18 -9.50
N GLU A 24 0.26 -1.02 -9.87
CA GLU A 24 0.82 -1.04 -11.21
C GLU A 24 0.15 -2.12 -12.03
N VAL A 25 -0.33 -1.75 -13.20
CA VAL A 25 -0.90 -2.66 -14.19
C VAL A 25 0.02 -2.65 -15.40
N ASP A 26 0.36 -3.83 -15.92
CA ASP A 26 1.33 -3.95 -17.02
C ASP A 26 0.94 -3.08 -18.23
N GLY A 27 1.89 -2.30 -18.72
CA GLY A 27 1.71 -1.35 -19.82
C GLY A 27 0.90 -0.09 -19.49
N GLN A 28 0.65 0.23 -18.22
CA GLN A 28 -0.17 1.37 -17.81
C GLN A 28 0.49 2.22 -16.72
N GLU A 29 0.05 3.48 -16.60
CA GLU A 29 0.48 4.36 -15.51
C GLU A 29 0.05 3.81 -14.15
N PRO A 30 0.92 3.87 -13.12
CA PRO A 30 0.58 3.48 -11.77
C PRO A 30 -0.64 4.26 -11.24
N LEU A 31 -1.51 3.57 -10.51
CA LEU A 31 -2.65 4.20 -9.83
C LEU A 31 -2.36 4.28 -8.34
N GLY A 32 -2.57 5.45 -7.75
CA GLY A 32 -2.60 5.57 -6.29
C GLY A 32 -3.70 4.68 -5.71
N CYS A 33 -3.40 4.06 -4.58
CA CYS A 33 -4.31 3.17 -3.89
C CYS A 33 -4.17 3.29 -2.38
N VAL A 34 -5.20 2.83 -1.66
CA VAL A 34 -5.19 2.75 -0.19
C VAL A 34 -4.90 1.30 0.17
N ALA A 35 -3.77 1.03 0.82
CA ALA A 35 -3.48 -0.31 1.33
C ALA A 35 -4.11 -0.54 2.69
N ALA A 36 -4.56 -1.78 2.92
CA ALA A 36 -5.02 -2.21 4.22
C ALA A 36 -3.91 -2.19 5.27
N ASP A 37 -4.25 -1.85 6.51
CA ASP A 37 -3.28 -1.70 7.61
C ASP A 37 -2.43 -2.96 7.83
N TRP A 38 -3.04 -4.13 7.65
CA TRP A 38 -2.33 -5.40 7.81
C TRP A 38 -1.30 -5.63 6.70
N SER A 39 -1.41 -4.97 5.54
CA SER A 39 -0.47 -5.08 4.43
C SER A 39 0.90 -4.49 4.80
N GLU A 40 0.95 -3.39 5.57
CA GLU A 40 2.21 -2.83 6.08
C GLU A 40 2.95 -3.82 6.97
N ARG A 41 2.20 -4.49 7.86
CA ARG A 41 2.75 -5.53 8.72
C ARG A 41 3.39 -6.66 7.90
N LEU A 42 2.82 -7.01 6.75
CA LEU A 42 3.38 -8.03 5.86
C LEU A 42 4.75 -7.60 5.28
N LEU A 43 4.95 -6.33 4.91
CA LEU A 43 6.26 -5.83 4.46
C LEU A 43 7.31 -5.92 5.56
N ARG A 44 6.96 -5.47 6.77
CA ARG A 44 7.87 -5.53 7.93
C ARG A 44 8.25 -6.97 8.27
N MET A 45 7.29 -7.90 8.24
CA MET A 45 7.55 -9.31 8.55
C MET A 45 8.35 -10.02 7.45
N ARG A 46 8.07 -9.76 6.16
CA ARG A 46 8.71 -10.46 5.04
C ARG A 46 10.08 -9.89 4.68
N TYR A 47 10.22 -8.57 4.71
CA TYR A 47 11.37 -7.86 4.13
C TYR A 47 12.11 -6.97 5.13
N LYS A 48 11.63 -6.84 6.37
CA LYS A 48 12.15 -5.87 7.36
C LYS A 48 12.25 -4.45 6.78
N SER A 49 11.28 -4.10 5.93
CA SER A 49 11.20 -2.83 5.20
C SER A 49 9.79 -2.26 5.33
N GLU A 50 9.68 -0.93 5.22
CA GLU A 50 8.40 -0.21 5.17
C GLU A 50 7.96 0.10 3.72
N VAL A 51 8.84 -0.17 2.75
CA VAL A 51 8.59 0.01 1.32
C VAL A 51 8.94 -1.28 0.57
N GLY A 52 8.35 -1.47 -0.59
CA GLY A 52 8.63 -2.62 -1.45
C GLY A 52 7.41 -3.15 -2.16
N VAL A 53 7.54 -4.37 -2.69
CA VAL A 53 6.46 -5.06 -3.41
C VAL A 53 5.64 -5.86 -2.41
N LEU A 54 4.35 -5.52 -2.28
CA LEU A 54 3.39 -6.24 -1.44
C LEU A 54 3.02 -7.59 -2.10
N CYS A 55 2.69 -7.55 -3.38
CA CYS A 55 2.41 -8.72 -4.20
C CYS A 55 2.61 -8.43 -5.70
N GLU A 56 2.84 -9.49 -6.47
CA GLU A 56 2.95 -9.43 -7.94
C GLU A 56 2.44 -10.75 -8.53
N ALA A 57 1.39 -10.70 -9.35
CA ALA A 57 0.85 -11.86 -10.06
C ALA A 57 -0.12 -11.43 -11.16
N PRO A 58 -0.59 -12.36 -12.03
CA PRO A 58 -1.73 -12.11 -12.90
C PRO A 58 -2.99 -11.80 -12.09
N ALA A 59 -3.81 -10.86 -12.59
CA ALA A 59 -5.11 -10.55 -12.02
C ALA A 59 -6.11 -11.68 -12.30
N HIS A 60 -7.01 -11.93 -11.36
CA HIS A 60 -8.13 -12.85 -11.49
C HIS A 60 -9.45 -12.15 -11.20
N TYR A 61 -10.37 -12.20 -12.13
CA TYR A 61 -11.71 -11.67 -12.00
C TYR A 61 -12.75 -12.78 -12.19
N SER A 62 -13.70 -12.84 -11.25
CA SER A 62 -14.82 -13.78 -11.31
C SER A 62 -16.13 -13.01 -11.30
N GLN A 63 -16.86 -13.02 -12.43
CA GLN A 63 -18.19 -12.41 -12.50
C GLN A 63 -19.17 -13.02 -11.49
N LYS A 64 -19.00 -14.31 -11.17
CA LYS A 64 -19.86 -15.03 -10.21
C LYS A 64 -19.58 -14.68 -8.75
N ASN A 65 -18.46 -14.02 -8.48
CA ASN A 65 -18.02 -13.65 -7.14
C ASN A 65 -17.41 -12.24 -7.13
N GLU A 66 -17.99 -11.33 -7.91
CA GLU A 66 -17.38 -10.01 -8.14
C GLU A 66 -17.33 -9.17 -6.87
N PHE A 67 -18.27 -9.36 -5.94
CA PHE A 67 -18.31 -8.68 -4.64
C PHE A 67 -17.61 -9.47 -3.52
N GLY A 68 -16.90 -10.56 -3.84
CA GLY A 68 -16.21 -11.38 -2.83
C GLY A 68 -17.14 -12.03 -1.80
N LEU A 69 -18.41 -12.32 -2.17
CA LEU A 69 -19.43 -12.94 -1.31
C LEU A 69 -19.07 -14.35 -0.83
N ASN A 70 -18.21 -15.03 -1.57
CA ASN A 70 -17.75 -16.38 -1.28
C ASN A 70 -16.21 -16.46 -1.39
N ALA A 71 -15.62 -17.54 -0.89
CA ALA A 71 -14.23 -17.86 -1.22
C ALA A 71 -14.07 -18.05 -2.73
N TRP A 72 -12.95 -17.56 -3.29
CA TRP A 72 -12.66 -17.82 -4.70
C TRP A 72 -12.32 -19.30 -4.91
N GLY A 73 -12.59 -19.78 -6.12
CA GLY A 73 -12.26 -21.15 -6.51
C GLY A 73 -10.75 -21.35 -6.74
N PRO A 74 -10.33 -22.59 -7.07
CA PRO A 74 -8.92 -22.94 -7.28
C PRO A 74 -8.18 -22.09 -8.33
N ASP A 75 -8.91 -21.49 -9.29
CA ASP A 75 -8.36 -20.65 -10.34
C ASP A 75 -7.75 -19.33 -9.83
N ALA A 76 -8.06 -18.93 -8.59
CA ALA A 76 -7.48 -17.77 -7.92
C ALA A 76 -6.11 -18.05 -7.29
N ARG A 77 -5.72 -19.32 -7.16
CA ARG A 77 -4.49 -19.70 -6.48
C ARG A 77 -3.28 -19.10 -7.19
N GLY A 78 -2.41 -18.42 -6.44
CA GLY A 78 -1.21 -17.78 -6.98
C GLY A 78 -1.49 -16.49 -7.77
N LYS A 79 -2.74 -16.02 -7.82
CA LYS A 79 -3.14 -14.80 -8.54
C LYS A 79 -3.50 -13.66 -7.59
N VAL A 80 -3.59 -12.45 -8.13
CA VAL A 80 -4.19 -11.31 -7.42
C VAL A 80 -5.67 -11.27 -7.77
N VAL A 81 -6.55 -11.50 -6.79
CA VAL A 81 -7.99 -11.46 -7.05
C VAL A 81 -8.49 -10.02 -7.10
N VAL A 82 -9.45 -9.77 -7.98
CA VAL A 82 -10.09 -8.47 -8.15
C VAL A 82 -11.55 -8.59 -7.70
N ALA A 83 -11.95 -7.72 -6.78
CA ALA A 83 -13.31 -7.60 -6.26
C ALA A 83 -13.82 -6.17 -6.44
N VAL A 84 -15.13 -5.98 -6.34
CA VAL A 84 -15.79 -4.68 -6.30
C VAL A 84 -16.30 -4.44 -4.89
N ARG A 85 -16.07 -3.24 -4.35
CA ARG A 85 -16.60 -2.81 -3.05
C ARG A 85 -18.12 -2.86 -3.03
N GLY A 86 -18.68 -3.18 -1.86
CA GLY A 86 -20.13 -3.15 -1.65
C GLY A 86 -20.54 -4.06 -0.49
N GLU A 87 -20.96 -5.28 -0.81
CA GLU A 87 -21.77 -6.12 0.07
C GLU A 87 -21.03 -6.79 1.25
N VAL A 88 -19.69 -6.74 1.28
CA VAL A 88 -18.87 -7.49 2.25
C VAL A 88 -17.73 -6.62 2.77
N GLU A 89 -17.41 -6.78 4.05
CA GLU A 89 -16.27 -6.13 4.68
C GLU A 89 -14.93 -6.51 4.04
N PHE A 90 -14.02 -5.55 3.95
CA PHE A 90 -12.72 -5.73 3.29
C PHE A 90 -11.89 -6.85 3.92
N GLU A 91 -11.87 -6.96 5.25
CA GLU A 91 -11.19 -8.05 5.94
C GLU A 91 -11.76 -9.41 5.54
N THR A 92 -13.10 -9.50 5.44
CA THR A 92 -13.77 -10.75 5.04
C THR A 92 -13.41 -11.14 3.61
N MET A 93 -13.34 -10.18 2.68
CA MET A 93 -12.87 -10.43 1.31
C MET A 93 -11.42 -10.93 1.31
N ALA A 94 -10.54 -10.29 2.09
CA ALA A 94 -9.13 -10.66 2.18
C ALA A 94 -8.93 -12.09 2.72
N ARG A 95 -9.72 -12.48 3.73
CA ARG A 95 -9.71 -13.86 4.27
C ARG A 95 -10.20 -14.88 3.23
N ARG A 96 -11.26 -14.54 2.48
CA ARG A 96 -11.76 -15.39 1.39
C ARG A 96 -10.76 -15.54 0.23
N ALA A 97 -9.98 -14.49 -0.04
CA ALA A 97 -8.89 -14.55 -1.00
C ALA A 97 -7.73 -15.43 -0.48
N GLU A 98 -7.40 -15.31 0.81
CA GLU A 98 -6.41 -16.15 1.48
C GLU A 98 -6.79 -17.64 1.44
N ASP A 99 -8.05 -17.98 1.76
CA ASP A 99 -8.56 -19.35 1.72
C ASP A 99 -8.47 -19.97 0.31
N ALA A 100 -8.58 -19.15 -0.73
CA ALA A 100 -8.41 -19.56 -2.13
C ALA A 100 -6.92 -19.69 -2.57
N GLY A 101 -5.98 -19.29 -1.70
CA GLY A 101 -4.56 -19.26 -2.00
C GLY A 101 -4.16 -18.13 -2.95
N ALA A 102 -4.94 -17.05 -3.01
CA ALA A 102 -4.54 -15.83 -3.71
C ALA A 102 -3.30 -15.20 -3.05
N VAL A 103 -2.54 -14.40 -3.80
CA VAL A 103 -1.34 -13.72 -3.29
C VAL A 103 -1.57 -12.23 -3.05
N GLY A 104 -2.72 -11.70 -3.46
CA GLY A 104 -3.14 -10.32 -3.25
C GLY A 104 -4.63 -10.15 -3.52
N LEU A 105 -5.21 -9.08 -2.99
CA LEU A 105 -6.58 -8.63 -3.25
C LEU A 105 -6.55 -7.17 -3.72
N VAL A 106 -7.21 -6.89 -4.84
CA VAL A 106 -7.50 -5.53 -5.31
C VAL A 106 -9.00 -5.34 -5.24
N ILE A 107 -9.44 -4.35 -4.47
CA ILE A 107 -10.83 -3.96 -4.32
C ILE A 107 -11.04 -2.70 -5.14
N VAL A 108 -11.93 -2.76 -6.12
CA VAL A 108 -12.31 -1.61 -6.92
C VAL A 108 -13.47 -0.91 -6.23
N ASP A 109 -13.31 0.39 -5.99
CA ASP A 109 -14.36 1.21 -5.41
C ASP A 109 -15.61 1.25 -6.30
N ASN A 110 -16.78 1.38 -5.66
CA ASN A 110 -18.08 1.42 -6.34
C ASN A 110 -18.63 2.85 -6.49
N GLU A 111 -18.07 3.81 -5.74
CA GLU A 111 -18.40 5.23 -5.80
C GLU A 111 -17.76 5.92 -7.02
N ASP A 112 -18.39 6.99 -7.51
CA ASP A 112 -17.90 7.77 -8.65
C ASP A 112 -16.80 8.77 -8.26
N GLU A 113 -16.89 9.30 -7.04
CA GLU A 113 -15.90 10.19 -6.45
C GLU A 113 -14.87 9.35 -5.68
N TRP A 114 -13.58 9.57 -5.97
CA TRP A 114 -12.50 8.89 -5.29
C TRP A 114 -12.04 9.71 -4.09
N GLU A 115 -12.08 9.09 -2.92
CA GLU A 115 -11.52 9.61 -1.69
C GLU A 115 -10.35 8.70 -1.28
N ASP A 116 -9.20 9.27 -0.96
CA ASP A 116 -8.00 8.53 -0.57
C ASP A 116 -7.80 8.46 0.96
N ASP A 117 -8.78 8.95 1.72
CA ASP A 117 -8.81 8.95 3.19
C ASP A 117 -9.49 7.71 3.79
N PHE A 118 -9.81 6.70 2.97
CA PHE A 118 -10.33 5.43 3.44
C PHE A 118 -9.34 4.74 4.38
N GLU A 119 -9.86 4.17 5.47
CA GLU A 119 -9.10 3.28 6.35
C GLU A 119 -9.60 1.84 6.20
N MET A 120 -8.72 0.97 5.71
CA MET A 120 -8.97 -0.46 5.59
C MET A 120 -8.39 -1.18 6.83
N THR A 121 -9.17 -1.22 7.90
CA THR A 121 -8.71 -1.71 9.21
C THR A 121 -9.15 -3.16 9.51
N LEU A 122 -8.58 -3.74 10.57
CA LEU A 122 -9.01 -5.05 11.09
C LEU A 122 -10.25 -4.88 11.98
N GLU A 123 -11.33 -5.54 11.58
CA GLU A 123 -12.56 -5.72 12.37
C GLU A 123 -12.34 -6.79 13.45
N GLU A 124 -11.81 -7.96 13.09
CA GLU A 124 -11.59 -9.08 14.02
C GLU A 124 -10.20 -9.04 14.67
N ARG A 125 -9.94 -8.03 15.51
CA ARG A 125 -8.61 -7.81 16.15
C ARG A 125 -8.06 -8.99 16.98
N HIS A 126 -8.90 -9.94 17.38
CA HIS A 126 -8.52 -11.11 18.15
C HIS A 126 -8.00 -12.28 17.28
N ARG A 127 -8.21 -12.20 15.97
CA ARG A 127 -7.74 -13.20 15.00
C ARG A 127 -6.44 -12.71 14.36
N PRO A 128 -5.53 -13.61 13.92
CA PRO A 128 -4.40 -13.21 13.11
C PRO A 128 -4.86 -12.41 11.88
N PRO A 129 -4.11 -11.35 11.50
CA PRO A 129 -4.43 -10.58 10.30
C PRO A 129 -4.37 -11.47 9.05
N PRO A 130 -5.11 -11.15 7.98
CA PRO A 130 -5.01 -11.85 6.71
C PRO A 130 -3.57 -11.87 6.19
N ALA A 131 -3.11 -13.00 5.65
CA ALA A 131 -1.78 -13.12 5.06
C ALA A 131 -1.69 -12.52 3.63
N VAL A 132 -2.84 -12.17 3.06
CA VAL A 132 -3.01 -11.58 1.74
C VAL A 132 -3.05 -10.05 1.86
N PRO A 133 -2.13 -9.32 1.21
CA PRO A 133 -2.21 -7.87 1.14
C PRO A 133 -3.45 -7.45 0.35
N ALA A 134 -4.10 -6.38 0.78
CA ALA A 134 -5.28 -5.83 0.14
C ALA A 134 -5.11 -4.34 -0.13
N VAL A 135 -5.62 -3.88 -1.27
CA VAL A 135 -5.69 -2.46 -1.64
C VAL A 135 -7.05 -2.08 -2.17
N LEU A 136 -7.50 -0.88 -1.86
CA LEU A 136 -8.65 -0.22 -2.48
C LEU A 136 -8.15 0.71 -3.59
N VAL A 137 -8.79 0.66 -4.75
CA VAL A 137 -8.45 1.48 -5.93
C VAL A 137 -9.67 2.21 -6.47
N PRO A 138 -9.48 3.36 -7.15
CA PRO A 138 -10.58 4.09 -7.77
C PRO A 138 -11.39 3.23 -8.74
N LYS A 139 -12.68 3.52 -8.87
CA LYS A 139 -13.59 2.86 -9.83
C LYS A 139 -13.05 2.82 -11.27
N THR A 140 -12.30 3.84 -11.67
CA THR A 140 -11.67 3.94 -13.00
C THR A 140 -10.66 2.80 -13.29
N ALA A 141 -10.09 2.19 -12.25
CA ALA A 141 -9.18 1.04 -12.34
C ALA A 141 -9.87 -0.21 -12.92
N ARG A 142 -11.22 -0.32 -12.84
CA ARG A 142 -11.98 -1.44 -13.42
C ARG A 142 -11.67 -1.66 -14.89
N SER A 143 -11.51 -0.58 -15.65
CA SER A 143 -11.22 -0.63 -17.08
C SER A 143 -9.82 -1.18 -17.41
N ARG A 144 -8.91 -1.14 -16.42
CA ARG A 144 -7.50 -1.51 -16.51
C ARG A 144 -7.25 -2.97 -16.11
N LEU A 145 -8.09 -3.50 -15.20
CA LEU A 145 -7.98 -4.83 -14.60
C LEU A 145 -8.75 -5.88 -15.43
N ARG A 146 -8.03 -6.63 -16.27
CA ARG A 146 -8.58 -7.73 -17.08
C ARG A 146 -8.04 -9.06 -16.56
N GLU A 147 -8.76 -10.16 -16.78
CA GLU A 147 -8.26 -11.50 -16.42
C GLU A 147 -6.87 -11.74 -17.02
N GLY A 148 -5.93 -12.20 -16.21
CA GLY A 148 -4.59 -12.57 -16.62
C GLY A 148 -3.61 -11.42 -16.80
N ILE A 149 -4.04 -10.14 -16.75
CA ILE A 149 -3.09 -9.02 -16.84
C ILE A 149 -2.17 -9.03 -15.63
N LYS A 150 -0.88 -8.81 -15.84
CA LYS A 150 0.08 -8.77 -14.73
C LYS A 150 -0.14 -7.49 -13.93
N VAL A 151 -0.25 -7.64 -12.61
CA VAL A 151 -0.39 -6.52 -11.67
C VAL A 151 0.64 -6.63 -10.56
N ARG A 152 1.02 -5.48 -10.02
CA ARG A 152 1.95 -5.36 -8.90
C ARG A 152 1.46 -4.29 -7.94
N VAL A 153 1.39 -4.64 -6.67
CA VAL A 153 1.10 -3.68 -5.61
C VAL A 153 2.41 -3.30 -4.93
N VAL A 154 2.70 -2.01 -4.87
CA VAL A 154 3.95 -1.49 -4.31
C VAL A 154 3.69 -0.37 -3.32
N ARG A 155 4.51 -0.33 -2.27
CA ARG A 155 4.67 0.83 -1.40
C ARG A 155 5.98 1.53 -1.71
N ARG A 156 5.96 2.84 -1.91
CA ARG A 156 7.14 3.64 -2.25
C ARG A 156 7.27 4.84 -1.33
N ILE A 157 8.50 5.33 -1.19
CA ILE A 157 8.74 6.64 -0.55
C ILE A 157 8.22 7.73 -1.49
N GLU A 158 7.36 8.59 -0.96
CA GLU A 158 6.92 9.80 -1.62
C GLU A 158 7.72 10.99 -1.08
N ARG A 159 8.52 11.60 -1.96
CA ARG A 159 9.32 12.78 -1.60
C ARG A 159 8.48 14.04 -1.79
N ASN A 160 7.57 14.30 -0.86
CA ASN A 160 6.95 15.63 -0.76
C ASN A 160 7.81 16.50 0.16
N LEU A 161 8.79 17.21 -0.42
CA LEU A 161 9.76 18.02 0.34
C LEU A 161 9.07 19.07 1.23
N ALA A 162 7.96 19.67 0.79
CA ALA A 162 7.24 20.68 1.56
C ALA A 162 6.53 20.07 2.79
N SER A 163 5.80 18.96 2.62
CA SER A 163 5.18 18.20 3.72
C SER A 163 6.24 17.72 4.73
N ASN A 164 7.37 17.23 4.22
CA ASN A 164 8.44 16.68 5.04
C ASN A 164 9.13 17.74 5.89
N GLU A 165 9.36 18.95 5.36
CA GLU A 165 9.88 20.08 6.11
C GLU A 165 8.91 20.51 7.22
N GLU A 166 7.62 20.66 6.92
CA GLU A 166 6.61 21.03 7.92
C GLU A 166 6.49 20.00 9.05
N LYS A 167 6.47 18.70 8.72
CA LYS A 167 6.44 17.60 9.68
C LYS A 167 7.70 17.56 10.55
N LEU A 168 8.88 17.78 9.95
CA LEU A 168 10.14 17.85 10.67
C LEU A 168 10.16 19.05 11.63
N LEU A 169 9.72 20.23 11.18
CA LEU A 169 9.60 21.42 12.01
C LEU A 169 8.65 21.20 13.18
N GLN A 170 7.50 20.53 12.95
CA GLN A 170 6.55 20.18 13.99
C GLN A 170 7.16 19.18 15.00
N PHE A 171 7.85 18.14 14.52
CA PHE A 171 8.54 17.19 15.37
C PHE A 171 9.60 17.86 16.26
N LEU A 172 10.41 18.76 15.68
CA LEU A 172 11.43 19.52 16.41
C LEU A 172 10.80 20.42 17.49
N ARG A 173 9.71 21.12 17.15
CA ARG A 173 8.95 21.94 18.12
C ARG A 173 8.41 21.10 19.28
N LEU A 174 7.82 19.93 19.00
CA LEU A 174 7.32 19.01 20.03
C LEU A 174 8.43 18.49 20.96
N ARG A 175 9.67 18.46 20.48
CA ARG A 175 10.86 18.09 21.28
C ARG A 175 11.49 19.28 22.00
N GLY A 176 10.89 20.47 21.94
CA GLY A 176 11.37 21.68 22.61
C GLY A 176 12.52 22.38 21.87
N VAL A 177 12.73 22.07 20.59
CA VAL A 177 13.72 22.77 19.76
C VAL A 177 13.08 24.04 19.20
N GLU A 178 13.67 25.19 19.50
CA GLU A 178 13.28 26.46 18.88
C GLU A 178 13.72 26.46 17.41
N VAL A 179 12.77 26.63 16.49
CA VAL A 179 13.07 26.68 15.06
C VAL A 179 12.79 28.07 14.51
N GLY A 180 13.84 28.76 14.08
CA GLY A 180 13.76 30.07 13.41
C GLY A 180 13.77 29.90 11.90
N LEU A 181 12.84 30.56 11.20
CA LEU A 181 12.87 30.68 9.74
C LEU A 181 13.83 31.81 9.37
N GLN A 182 14.89 31.49 8.62
CA GLN A 182 15.77 32.49 8.03
C GLN A 182 15.32 32.75 6.60
N LEU A 183 14.60 33.85 6.39
CA LEU A 183 14.21 34.31 5.06
C LEU A 183 15.45 34.86 4.34
N GLN A 184 15.74 34.36 3.13
CA GLN A 184 16.72 34.94 2.20
C GLN A 184 16.11 36.06 1.36
#